data_AF-A0A2X0PK15-F1
#
_entry.id   AF-A0A2X0PK15-F1
#
_cell.length_a   1.000
_cell.length_b   1.000
_cell.length_c   1.000
_cell.angle_alpha   90.00
_cell.angle_beta   90.00
_cell.angle_gamma   90.00
#
_symmetry.space_group_name_H-M   'P 1'
#
loop_
_entity.id
_entity.type
_entity.pdbx_description
1 polymer ?
#
loop_
_entity_poly.entity_id
_entity_poly.type
_entity_poly.pdbx_seq_one_letter_code
_entity_poly.pdbx_strand_id
1 'polypeptide(L)' 'MDSWNGMAGTSSFGKRHTKTHTLCRRCGRRAFHKQHKSCASCGYPAAKIRSCKLPFSSASWKQINSTNP' A
#
# COMPACT_ATOMS: atom_id res chain seq x y z
N MET A 1 -15.05 -8.92 -32.91
CA MET A 1 -14.63 -9.71 -31.74
C MET A 1 -13.36 -9.02 -31.28
N ASP A 2 -13.39 -8.10 -30.32
CA ASP A 2 -13.71 -8.35 -28.91
C ASP A 2 -14.67 -7.29 -28.32
N SER A 3 -15.88 -7.71 -27.95
CA SER A 3 -16.83 -6.85 -27.23
C SER A 3 -16.36 -6.61 -25.80
N TRP A 4 -15.95 -5.38 -25.49
CA TRP A 4 -15.68 -4.96 -24.11
C TRP A 4 -17.02 -4.72 -23.40
N ASN A 5 -17.49 -5.71 -22.63
CA ASN A 5 -18.76 -5.62 -21.90
C ASN A 5 -18.55 -4.75 -20.64
N GLY A 6 -18.83 -3.45 -20.78
CA GLY A 6 -18.51 -2.42 -19.81
C GLY A 6 -19.38 -2.48 -18.55
N MET A 7 -18.85 -3.10 -17.49
CA MET A 7 -19.32 -2.88 -16.11
C MET A 7 -18.15 -2.98 -15.11
N ALA A 8 -17.06 -2.26 -15.39
CA ALA A 8 -15.84 -2.21 -14.56
C ALA A 8 -15.52 -0.80 -14.06
N GLY A 9 -16.57 -0.01 -13.77
CA GLY A 9 -16.46 1.40 -13.41
C GLY A 9 -17.17 1.75 -12.11
N THR A 10 -17.72 2.97 -12.07
CA THR A 10 -18.35 3.65 -10.93
C THR A 10 -19.34 2.81 -10.11
N SER A 11 -20.20 2.01 -10.76
CA SER A 11 -21.19 1.14 -10.09
C SER A 11 -20.56 0.12 -9.13
N SER A 12 -19.33 -0.34 -9.43
CA SER A 12 -18.62 -1.32 -8.60
C SER A 12 -17.97 -0.72 -7.34
N PHE A 13 -17.73 0.60 -7.30
CA PHE A 13 -17.08 1.28 -6.17
C PHE A 13 -17.98 1.34 -4.92
N GLY A 14 -19.31 1.33 -5.11
CA GLY A 14 -20.28 1.37 -4.00
C GLY A 14 -20.20 0.16 -3.05
N LYS A 15 -19.67 -0.97 -3.52
CA LYS A 15 -19.53 -2.20 -2.71
C LYS A 15 -18.30 -2.18 -1.79
N ARG A 16 -17.38 -1.21 -1.92
CA ARG A 16 -16.12 -1.15 -1.15
C ARG A 16 -16.25 -0.31 0.13
N HIS A 17 -16.94 -0.85 1.13
CA HIS A 17 -17.10 -0.20 2.45
C HIS A 17 -16.02 -0.59 3.47
N THR A 18 -15.48 -1.81 3.40
CA THR A 18 -14.50 -2.30 4.38
C THR A 18 -13.09 -1.80 4.09
N LYS A 19 -12.47 -1.15 5.07
CA LYS A 19 -11.04 -0.79 5.00
C LYS A 19 -10.18 -2.02 5.31
N THR A 20 -9.21 -2.35 4.47
CA THR A 20 -8.24 -3.44 4.69
C THR A 20 -7.10 -3.03 5.63
N HIS A 21 -6.64 -1.78 5.50
CA HIS A 21 -5.53 -1.22 6.26
C HIS A 21 -5.97 -0.24 7.36
N THR A 22 -5.24 -0.24 8.48
CA THR A 22 -5.34 0.73 9.58
C THR A 22 -3.95 1.28 9.94
N LEU A 23 -3.91 2.20 10.91
CA LEU A 23 -2.66 2.76 11.44
C LEU A 23 -1.80 1.68 12.09
N CYS A 24 -0.54 1.60 11.68
CA CYS A 24 0.45 0.73 12.31
C CYS A 24 1.01 1.39 13.57
N ARG A 25 0.99 0.65 14.70
CA ARG A 25 1.53 1.08 16.00
C ARG A 25 3.05 1.34 15.99
N ARG A 26 3.80 0.72 15.07
CA ARG A 26 5.26 0.92 14.96
C ARG A 26 5.64 2.12 14.09
N CYS A 27 5.05 2.23 12.89
CA CYS A 27 5.50 3.20 11.88
C CYS A 27 4.52 4.33 11.59
N GLY A 28 3.36 4.39 12.25
CA GLY A 28 2.35 5.46 12.09
C GLY A 28 1.63 5.50 10.73
N ARG A 29 2.10 4.75 9.72
CA ARG A 29 1.46 4.67 8.40
C ARG A 29 0.18 3.84 8.44
N ARG A 30 -0.81 4.17 7.59
CA ARG A 30 -2.02 3.37 7.34
C ARG A 30 -1.71 2.13 6.51
N ALA A 31 -0.89 1.23 7.07
CA ALA A 31 -0.34 0.07 6.38
C ALA A 31 -0.53 -1.24 7.17
N PHE A 32 -1.17 -1.21 8.34
CA PHE A 32 -1.44 -2.41 9.12
C PHE A 32 -2.66 -3.13 8.56
N HIS A 33 -2.48 -4.35 8.07
CA HIS A 33 -3.55 -5.15 7.50
C HIS A 33 -4.38 -5.82 8.60
N LYS A 34 -5.69 -5.57 8.64
CA LYS A 34 -6.56 -6.06 9.72
C LYS A 34 -6.71 -7.58 9.73
N GLN A 35 -6.94 -8.20 8.57
CA GLN A 35 -7.11 -9.66 8.47
C GLN A 35 -5.81 -10.42 8.74
N HIS A 36 -4.72 -10.06 8.06
CA HIS A 36 -3.41 -10.72 8.20
C HIS A 36 -2.57 -10.24 9.39
N LYS A 37 -3.06 -9.27 10.17
CA LYS A 37 -2.39 -8.70 11.36
C LYS A 37 -0.92 -8.32 11.11
N SER A 38 -0.61 -7.82 9.91
CA SER A 38 0.76 -7.50 9.51
C SER A 38 0.86 -6.16 8.79
N CYS A 39 1.96 -5.43 9.01
CA CYS A 39 2.20 -4.15 8.38
C CYS A 39 2.92 -4.31 7.04
N ALA A 40 2.30 -3.79 5.97
CA ALA A 40 2.88 -3.80 4.63
C ALA A 40 4.16 -2.95 4.52
N SER A 41 4.25 -1.85 5.28
CA SER A 41 5.41 -0.95 5.23
C SER A 41 6.59 -1.42 6.07
N CYS A 42 6.36 -1.73 7.36
CA CYS A 42 7.46 -2.01 8.29
C CYS A 42 7.57 -3.48 8.72
N GLY A 43 6.58 -4.33 8.39
CA GLY A 43 6.57 -5.74 8.78
C GLY A 43 6.13 -6.05 10.20
N TYR A 44 5.69 -5.07 10.99
CA TYR A 44 5.11 -5.31 12.32
C TYR A 44 4.04 -6.43 12.23
N PRO A 45 4.07 -7.48 13.08
CA PRO A 45 4.79 -7.59 14.36
C PRO A 45 6.25 -8.08 14.29
N ALA A 46 6.77 -8.50 13.13
CA ALA A 46 8.13 -9.04 13.02
C ALA A 46 9.18 -8.09 13.62
N ALA A 47 10.21 -8.62 14.29
CA ALA A 47 11.23 -7.80 14.94
C ALA A 47 12.05 -6.96 13.94
N LYS A 48 12.40 -7.56 12.80
CA LYS A 48 13.14 -6.87 11.72
C LYS A 48 12.21 -5.98 10.91
N ILE A 49 12.67 -4.76 10.63
CA ILE A 49 11.97 -3.84 9.72
C ILE A 49 12.10 -4.39 8.30
N ARG A 50 10.99 -4.46 7.58
CA ARG A 50 11.01 -4.85 6.15
C ARG A 50 11.78 -3.81 5.33
N SER A 51 12.80 -4.26 4.63
CA SER A 51 13.54 -3.49 3.64
C SER A 51 13.35 -4.13 2.26
N CYS A 52 12.70 -3.40 1.35
CA CYS A 52 12.57 -3.83 -0.04
C CYS A 52 13.65 -3.13 -0.88
N LYS A 53 14.57 -3.89 -1.48
CA LYS A 53 15.68 -3.39 -2.31
C LYS A 53 15.26 -3.00 -3.75
N LEU A 54 13.96 -2.78 -3.97
CA LEU A 54 13.43 -2.47 -5.30
C LEU A 54 13.66 -0.99 -5.64
N PRO A 55 13.86 -0.65 -6.92
CA PRO A 55 14.20 0.71 -7.37
C PRO A 55 13.11 1.75 -7.06
N PHE A 56 11.86 1.33 -6.83
CA PHE A 56 10.74 2.20 -6.47
C PHE A 56 10.42 2.21 -4.95
N SER A 57 11.21 1.51 -4.12
CA SER A 57 10.99 1.58 -2.69
C SER A 57 11.33 3.00 -2.21
N SER A 58 10.45 3.56 -1.38
CA SER A 58 10.45 4.96 -0.93
C SER A 58 11.75 5.43 -0.24
N ALA A 59 12.74 4.56 -0.03
CA ALA A 59 14.05 4.92 0.48
C ALA A 59 14.96 5.56 -0.58
N SER A 60 14.94 5.07 -1.83
CA SER A 60 15.76 5.62 -2.93
C SER A 60 15.07 6.81 -3.63
N TRP A 61 13.75 6.74 -3.83
CA TRP A 61 12.98 7.77 -4.55
C TRP A 61 12.89 9.13 -3.80
N LYS A 62 13.05 9.13 -2.47
CA LYS A 62 13.12 10.37 -1.65
C LYS A 62 14.38 11.20 -1.94
N GLN A 63 15.46 10.56 -2.36
CA GLN A 63 16.71 11.26 -2.66
C GLN A 63 16.74 11.76 -4.12
N ILE A 64 16.10 11.02 -5.05
CA ILE A 64 16.05 11.38 -6.48
C ILE A 64 15.16 12.60 -6.76
N ASN A 65 14.05 12.79 -6.04
CA ASN A 65 13.15 13.94 -6.23
C ASN A 65 13.41 15.10 -5.25
N SER A 66 14.53 15.08 -4.52
CA SER A 66 14.97 16.19 -3.67
C SER A 66 16.01 17.08 -4.36
N THR A 67 16.45 16.73 -5.58
CA THR A 67 17.47 17.46 -6.36
C THR A 67 16.98 17.92 -7.72
N ASN A 68 15.67 17.87 -7.99
CA ASN A 68 15.09 18.57 -9.12
C ASN A 68 14.37 19.80 -8.54
N PRO A 69 14.70 21.03 -8.97
CA PRO A 69 13.97 22.21 -8.53
C PRO A 69 12.47 22.10 -8.83
#